data_AF-D6PR18-F1
#
_entry.id   AF-D6PR18-F1
#
_cell.length_a   1.000
_cell.length_b   1.000
_cell.length_c   1.000
_cell.angle_alpha   90.00
_cell.angle_beta   90.00
_cell.angle_gamma   90.00
#
_symmetry.space_group_name_H-M   'P 1'
#
loop_
_entity.id
_entity.type
_entity.pdbx_description
1 polymer ?
#
loop_
_entity_poly.entity_id
_entity_poly.type
_entity_poly.pdbx_seq_one_letter_code
_entity_poly.pdbx_strand_id
1 'polypeptide(L)'
;PDTECDQYNRCGKFGICDMKGTNGICSCVHGYEPVSVGNWSRGCRRRTPLKCERNISVGDDEFLTLKSVKLPDFEIPEHDLVNPSDCRERCLKNCSCNAYTVIGGIGCMIWNQDLVDLQQFEAGGSSLHIRVADSEIGEKKKSKIVVII
;
A
#
# COMPACT_ATOMS: atom_id res chain seq x y z
N PRO A 1 -10.63 -15.08 -14.91
CA PRO A 1 -10.78 -14.78 -13.47
C PRO A 1 -11.69 -15.82 -12.81
N ASP A 2 -11.17 -16.53 -11.82
CA ASP A 2 -11.90 -17.59 -11.13
C ASP A 2 -12.67 -17.04 -9.92
N THR A 3 -12.26 -15.88 -9.41
CA THR A 3 -12.91 -15.10 -8.35
C THR A 3 -13.06 -13.63 -8.73
N GLU A 4 -13.84 -12.87 -7.94
CA GLU A 4 -13.97 -11.42 -8.16
C GLU A 4 -12.65 -10.66 -8.00
N CYS A 5 -11.77 -11.11 -7.10
CA CYS A 5 -10.47 -10.48 -6.90
C CYS A 5 -9.44 -10.79 -7.98
N ASP A 6 -9.67 -11.82 -8.80
CA ASP A 6 -8.82 -12.11 -9.96
C ASP A 6 -9.15 -11.19 -11.15
N GLN A 7 -10.22 -10.40 -11.06
CA GLN A 7 -10.49 -9.35 -12.03
C GLN A 7 -9.47 -8.23 -11.83
N TYR A 8 -8.72 -7.95 -12.89
CA TYR A 8 -7.70 -6.92 -12.86
C TYR A 8 -8.25 -5.58 -12.35
N ASN A 9 -7.55 -5.00 -11.37
CA ASN A 9 -7.85 -3.70 -10.79
C ASN A 9 -9.27 -3.59 -10.20
N ARG A 10 -9.79 -4.69 -9.62
CA ARG A 10 -11.14 -4.76 -9.03
C ARG A 10 -11.44 -3.64 -8.03
N CYS A 11 -10.47 -3.28 -7.19
CA CYS A 11 -10.65 -2.32 -6.10
C CYS A 11 -10.07 -0.92 -6.39
N GLY A 12 -9.60 -0.69 -7.62
CA GLY A 12 -8.95 0.56 -8.01
C GLY A 12 -7.59 0.77 -7.34
N LYS A 13 -6.97 1.91 -7.63
CA LYS A 13 -5.65 2.25 -7.08
C LYS A 13 -5.64 2.34 -5.56
N PHE A 14 -4.57 1.85 -4.93
CA PHE A 14 -4.38 1.78 -3.48
C PHE A 14 -5.52 1.07 -2.72
N GLY A 15 -6.43 0.40 -3.44
CA GLY A 15 -7.44 -0.50 -2.92
C GLY A 15 -6.92 -1.93 -2.94
N ILE A 16 -7.21 -2.69 -1.89
CA ILE A 16 -6.86 -4.11 -1.78
C ILE A 16 -8.13 -4.95 -1.83
N CYS A 17 -8.10 -5.99 -2.67
CA CYS A 17 -9.17 -6.97 -2.78
C CYS A 17 -8.96 -8.15 -1.83
N ASP A 18 -9.94 -8.46 -1.01
CA ASP A 18 -9.95 -9.59 -0.07
C ASP A 18 -11.29 -10.32 -0.17
N MET A 19 -11.28 -11.55 -0.71
CA MET A 19 -12.49 -12.38 -0.81
C MET A 19 -13.13 -12.69 0.55
N LYS A 20 -12.37 -12.58 1.65
CA LYS A 20 -12.84 -12.79 3.03
C LYS A 20 -13.10 -11.49 3.79
N GLY A 21 -13.09 -10.34 3.11
CA GLY A 21 -13.33 -9.04 3.71
C GLY A 21 -14.71 -8.94 4.37
N THR A 22 -14.75 -8.68 5.67
CA THR A 22 -16.01 -8.64 6.45
C THR A 22 -16.94 -7.47 6.09
N ASN A 23 -16.40 -6.41 5.47
CA ASN A 23 -17.12 -5.19 5.11
C ASN A 23 -17.22 -5.01 3.58
N GLY A 24 -17.18 -6.12 2.85
CA GLY A 24 -17.08 -6.16 1.40
C GLY A 24 -15.68 -6.53 0.92
N ILE A 25 -15.58 -6.88 -0.37
CA ILE A 25 -14.36 -7.41 -0.98
C ILE A 25 -13.26 -6.36 -1.16
N CYS A 26 -13.60 -5.08 -1.18
CA CYS A 26 -12.64 -4.00 -1.40
C CYS A 26 -12.48 -3.15 -0.14
N SER A 27 -11.24 -2.81 0.16
CA SER A 27 -10.89 -1.85 1.21
C SER A 27 -9.67 -1.04 0.81
N CYS A 28 -9.43 0.09 1.47
CA CYS A 28 -8.19 0.84 1.27
C CYS A 28 -7.07 0.26 2.13
N VAL A 29 -5.85 0.27 1.61
CA VAL A 29 -4.67 -0.04 2.42
C VAL A 29 -4.56 0.95 3.60
N HIS A 30 -3.95 0.52 4.71
CA HIS A 30 -3.86 1.37 5.90
C HIS A 30 -3.09 2.68 5.61
N GLY A 31 -3.54 3.80 6.17
CA GLY A 31 -3.08 5.15 5.80
C GLY A 31 -3.83 5.80 4.63
N TYR A 32 -4.79 5.08 4.02
CA TYR A 32 -5.56 5.56 2.86
C TYR A 32 -7.06 5.54 3.15
N GLU A 33 -7.82 6.32 2.38
CA GLU A 33 -9.27 6.44 2.46
C GLU A 33 -9.91 6.40 1.05
N PRO A 34 -11.16 5.93 0.93
CA PRO A 34 -11.80 5.81 -0.37
C PRO A 34 -12.06 7.20 -0.95
N VAL A 35 -11.79 7.37 -2.25
CA VAL A 35 -12.10 8.62 -2.96
C VAL A 35 -13.62 8.80 -3.08
N SER A 36 -14.35 7.71 -3.26
CA SER A 36 -15.81 7.69 -3.35
C SER A 36 -16.35 6.41 -2.73
N VAL A 37 -17.17 6.54 -1.68
CA VAL A 37 -17.78 5.40 -1.00
C VAL A 37 -18.71 4.66 -1.97
N GLY A 38 -18.52 3.35 -2.11
CA GLY A 38 -19.31 2.50 -3.01
C GLY A 38 -18.83 2.49 -4.47
N ASN A 39 -17.93 3.40 -4.88
CA ASN A 39 -17.35 3.41 -6.22
C ASN A 39 -15.83 3.14 -6.18
N TRP A 40 -15.49 1.85 -6.08
CA TRP A 40 -14.11 1.38 -6.01
C TRP A 40 -13.28 1.64 -7.28
N SER A 41 -13.90 1.93 -8.42
CA SER A 41 -13.16 2.31 -9.64
C SER A 41 -12.34 3.60 -9.48
N ARG A 42 -12.70 4.46 -8.50
CA ARG A 42 -11.95 5.67 -8.15
C ARG A 42 -10.78 5.38 -7.19
N GLY A 43 -10.73 4.18 -6.63
CA GLY A 43 -9.70 3.74 -5.70
C GLY A 43 -9.67 4.54 -4.40
N CYS A 44 -8.47 4.60 -3.82
CA CYS A 44 -8.18 5.25 -2.57
C CYS A 44 -7.14 6.36 -2.74
N ARG A 45 -7.14 7.30 -1.80
CA ARG A 45 -6.13 8.36 -1.68
C ARG A 45 -5.50 8.32 -0.29
N ARG A 46 -4.29 8.84 -0.16
CA ARG A 46 -3.62 9.01 1.14
C ARG A 46 -4.49 9.88 2.04
N ARG A 47 -4.58 9.51 3.32
CA ARG A 47 -5.23 10.36 4.35
C ARG A 47 -4.36 11.55 4.68
N THR A 48 -3.10 11.26 4.99
CA THR A 48 -2.08 12.26 5.28
C THR A 48 -1.06 12.30 4.14
N PRO A 49 -0.84 13.46 3.49
CA PRO A 49 0.20 13.62 2.48
C PRO A 49 1.59 13.30 3.03
N LEU A 50 2.50 12.84 2.17
CA LEU A 50 3.90 12.59 2.51
C LEU A 50 4.62 13.89 2.88
N LYS A 51 5.76 13.78 3.57
CA LYS A 51 6.55 14.96 3.95
C LYS A 51 7.03 15.76 2.74
N CYS A 52 7.48 15.08 1.70
CA CYS A 52 7.93 15.73 0.46
C CYS A 52 6.76 16.42 -0.30
N GLU A 53 5.54 15.90 -0.20
CA GLU A 53 4.33 16.55 -0.75
C GLU A 53 3.93 17.80 0.06
N ARG A 54 4.37 17.91 1.32
CA ARG A 54 4.15 19.05 2.22
C ARG A 54 5.33 20.03 2.27
N ASN A 55 6.38 19.83 1.47
CA ASN A 55 7.64 20.59 1.52
C ASN A 55 8.33 20.57 2.90
N ILE A 56 8.20 19.48 3.65
CA ILE A 56 8.87 19.28 4.93
C ILE A 56 10.16 18.50 4.68
N SER A 57 11.31 19.05 5.09
CA SER A 57 12.63 18.44 4.92
C SER A 57 13.17 17.76 6.18
N VAL A 58 12.43 17.81 7.29
CA VAL A 58 12.86 17.29 8.59
C VAL A 58 12.16 15.96 8.90
N GLY A 59 12.98 14.92 9.11
CA GLY A 59 12.54 13.55 9.38
C GLY A 59 11.96 12.85 8.15
N ASP A 60 11.78 11.54 8.27
CA ASP A 60 11.35 10.70 7.14
C ASP A 60 9.88 10.30 7.25
N ASP A 61 9.30 9.92 6.10
CA ASP A 61 8.08 9.13 6.06
C ASP A 61 8.37 7.70 6.55
N GLU A 62 7.31 6.93 6.78
CA GLU A 62 7.42 5.57 7.30
C GLU A 62 6.78 4.54 6.37
N PHE A 63 6.92 3.25 6.70
CA PHE A 63 6.39 2.16 5.91
C PHE A 63 5.51 1.21 6.72
N LEU A 64 4.33 0.92 6.18
CA LEU A 64 3.45 -0.13 6.67
C LEU A 64 3.67 -1.40 5.87
N THR A 65 3.73 -2.53 6.55
CA THR A 65 3.93 -3.82 5.89
C THR A 65 2.60 -4.54 5.72
N LEU A 66 2.19 -4.75 4.47
CA LEU A 66 1.15 -5.71 4.11
C LEU A 66 1.80 -7.07 3.87
N LYS A 67 1.20 -8.13 4.40
CA LYS A 67 1.71 -9.50 4.26
C LYS A 67 0.72 -10.33 3.45
N SER A 68 1.24 -11.37 2.81
CA SER A 68 0.46 -12.32 2.02
C SER A 68 -0.35 -11.65 0.93
N VAL A 69 0.27 -10.73 0.19
CA VAL A 69 -0.40 -10.01 -0.90
C VAL A 69 0.13 -10.46 -2.26
N LYS A 70 -0.74 -10.38 -3.27
CA LYS A 70 -0.33 -10.23 -4.66
C LYS A 70 0.34 -8.86 -4.80
N LEU A 71 1.55 -8.84 -5.36
CA LEU A 71 2.26 -7.60 -5.61
C LEU A 71 1.56 -6.79 -6.71
N PRO A 72 1.57 -5.44 -6.62
CA PRO A 72 1.00 -4.60 -7.67
C PRO A 72 1.84 -4.68 -8.95
N ASP A 73 1.20 -4.42 -10.09
CA ASP A 73 1.91 -4.32 -11.38
C ASP A 73 2.76 -3.03 -11.47
N PHE A 74 3.62 -2.97 -12.49
CA PHE A 74 4.45 -1.80 -12.85
C PHE A 74 5.55 -1.45 -11.83
N GLU A 75 6.24 -2.48 -11.33
CA GLU A 75 7.44 -2.32 -10.53
C GLU A 75 8.65 -1.88 -11.36
N ILE A 76 9.59 -1.22 -10.70
CA ILE A 76 10.95 -1.03 -11.21
C ILE A 76 11.86 -1.97 -10.42
N PRO A 77 12.41 -3.03 -11.05
CA PRO A 77 13.33 -3.92 -10.39
C PRO A 77 14.69 -3.23 -10.22
N GLU A 78 15.24 -3.28 -9.00
CA GLU A 78 16.55 -2.74 -8.63
C GLU A 78 17.41 -3.92 -8.14
N HIS A 79 17.89 -4.73 -9.09
CA HIS A 79 18.59 -6.00 -8.82
C HIS A 79 19.88 -5.83 -8.03
N ASP A 80 20.54 -4.67 -8.13
CA ASP A 80 21.76 -4.36 -7.40
C ASP A 80 21.51 -4.07 -5.91
N LEU A 81 20.26 -3.81 -5.52
CA LEU A 81 19.86 -3.55 -4.13
C LEU A 81 19.40 -4.85 -3.48
N VAL A 82 20.37 -5.58 -2.92
CA VAL A 82 20.14 -6.87 -2.26
C VAL A 82 19.76 -6.70 -0.77
N ASN A 83 20.16 -5.60 -0.15
CA ASN A 83 19.88 -5.32 1.25
C ASN A 83 18.55 -4.56 1.43
N PRO A 84 17.63 -5.02 2.30
CA PRO A 84 16.38 -4.32 2.60
C PRO A 84 16.53 -2.85 3.03
N SER A 85 17.58 -2.50 3.76
CA SER A 85 17.83 -1.11 4.18
C SER A 85 17.99 -0.19 2.97
N ASP A 86 18.69 -0.65 1.95
CA ASP A 86 19.03 0.16 0.79
C ASP A 86 17.80 0.41 -0.09
N CYS A 87 16.92 -0.60 -0.18
CA CYS A 87 15.62 -0.51 -0.85
C CYS A 87 14.71 0.53 -0.18
N ARG A 88 14.64 0.50 1.16
CA ARG A 88 13.90 1.50 1.95
C ARG A 88 14.44 2.90 1.73
N GLU A 89 15.76 3.10 1.84
CA GLU A 89 16.39 4.40 1.65
C GLU A 89 16.21 4.94 0.22
N ARG A 90 16.37 4.09 -0.78
CA ARG A 90 16.17 4.46 -2.19
C ARG A 90 14.75 4.94 -2.43
N CYS A 91 13.75 4.25 -1.86
CA CYS A 91 12.37 4.68 -1.90
C CYS A 91 12.17 6.03 -1.18
N LEU A 92 12.70 6.20 0.04
CA LEU A 92 12.56 7.44 0.80
C LEU A 92 13.11 8.67 0.05
N LYS A 93 14.25 8.50 -0.64
CA LYS A 93 14.91 9.54 -1.45
C LYS A 93 14.13 9.93 -2.72
N ASN A 94 13.16 9.13 -3.15
CA ASN A 94 12.29 9.44 -4.29
C ASN A 94 10.86 9.76 -3.82
N CYS A 95 10.43 11.02 -3.95
CA CYS A 95 9.10 11.44 -3.51
C CYS A 95 7.96 10.73 -4.26
N SER A 96 8.21 10.25 -5.49
CA SER A 96 7.22 9.47 -6.24
C SER A 96 7.12 8.02 -5.77
N CYS A 97 8.04 7.54 -4.92
CA CYS A 97 8.00 6.17 -4.44
C CYS A 97 6.82 5.94 -3.48
N ASN A 98 5.97 4.98 -3.82
CA ASN A 98 4.79 4.62 -3.06
C ASN A 98 4.96 3.33 -2.24
N ALA A 99 5.79 2.39 -2.70
CA ALA A 99 6.05 1.14 -2.00
C ALA A 99 7.34 0.48 -2.46
N TYR A 100 7.82 -0.47 -1.67
CA TYR A 100 8.86 -1.41 -2.08
C TYR A 100 8.61 -2.82 -1.54
N THR A 101 9.28 -3.81 -2.11
CA THR A 101 9.42 -5.15 -1.53
C THR A 101 10.85 -5.65 -1.72
N VAL A 102 11.20 -6.68 -0.95
CA VAL A 102 12.46 -7.41 -1.11
C VAL A 102 12.11 -8.88 -1.30
N ILE A 103 12.54 -9.44 -2.42
CA ILE A 103 12.33 -10.84 -2.76
C ILE A 103 13.69 -11.55 -2.75
N GLY A 104 13.78 -12.63 -1.96
CA GLY A 104 14.99 -13.44 -1.88
C GLY A 104 15.40 -13.96 -3.26
N GLY A 105 16.64 -13.70 -3.66
CA GLY A 105 17.19 -14.10 -4.96
C GLY A 105 16.90 -13.15 -6.12
N ILE A 106 15.98 -12.18 -5.97
CA ILE A 106 15.69 -11.16 -7.00
C ILE A 106 16.20 -9.78 -6.60
N GLY A 107 16.12 -9.45 -5.31
CA GLY A 107 16.50 -8.14 -4.76
C GLY A 107 15.30 -7.25 -4.51
N CYS A 108 15.50 -5.95 -4.68
CA CYS A 108 14.53 -4.90 -4.42
C CYS A 108 13.60 -4.66 -5.62
N MET A 109 12.32 -4.45 -5.34
CA MET A 109 11.35 -3.92 -6.32
C MET A 109 10.71 -2.67 -5.74
N ILE A 110 10.65 -1.59 -6.53
CA ILE A 110 10.15 -0.29 -6.11
C ILE A 110 9.01 0.16 -7.03
N TRP A 111 7.94 0.68 -6.44
CA TRP A 111 6.83 1.30 -7.17
C TRP A 111 6.88 2.82 -7.04
N ASN A 112 7.05 3.50 -8.18
CA ASN A 112 7.03 4.97 -8.27
C ASN A 112 5.71 5.52 -8.81
N GLN A 113 4.71 4.65 -8.97
CA GLN A 113 3.38 4.98 -9.48
C GLN A 113 2.30 4.41 -8.55
N ASP A 114 1.05 4.74 -8.85
CA ASP A 114 -0.12 4.27 -8.12
C ASP A 114 -0.11 2.73 -8.02
N LEU A 115 -0.32 2.19 -6.81
CA LEU A 115 -0.38 0.73 -6.61
C LEU A 115 -1.72 0.22 -7.14
N VAL A 116 -1.70 -0.67 -8.14
CA VAL A 116 -2.90 -1.21 -8.77
C VAL A 116 -2.89 -2.73 -8.67
N ASP A 117 -4.09 -3.32 -8.69
CA ASP A 117 -4.27 -4.78 -8.69
C ASP A 117 -3.75 -5.51 -7.43
N LEU A 118 -3.87 -4.86 -6.27
CA LEU A 118 -3.56 -5.48 -4.98
C LEU A 118 -4.64 -6.47 -4.55
N GLN A 119 -4.20 -7.63 -4.09
CA GLN A 119 -5.07 -8.69 -3.55
C GLN A 119 -4.46 -9.27 -2.27
N GLN A 120 -5.31 -9.49 -1.27
CA GLN A 120 -4.98 -10.20 -0.03
C GLN A 120 -5.19 -11.69 -0.25
N PHE A 121 -4.18 -12.49 0.10
CA PHE A 121 -4.28 -13.93 0.21
C PHE A 121 -4.35 -14.37 1.68
N GLU A 122 -4.97 -15.52 1.92
CA GLU A 122 -5.02 -16.14 3.25
C GLU A 122 -3.65 -16.65 3.70
N ALA A 123 -2.89 -17.21 2.75
CA ALA A 123 -1.57 -17.77 2.95
C ALA A 123 -0.75 -17.65 1.66
N GLY A 124 0.56 -17.69 1.78
CA GLY A 124 1.47 -17.45 0.65
C GLY A 124 1.59 -15.97 0.31
N GLY A 125 1.87 -15.65 -0.95
CA GLY A 125 2.08 -14.27 -1.40
C GLY A 125 3.39 -13.64 -0.92
N SER A 126 3.51 -12.34 -1.13
CA SER A 126 4.69 -11.55 -0.76
C SER A 126 4.36 -10.52 0.31
N SER A 127 5.40 -9.92 0.90
CA SER A 127 5.24 -8.73 1.74
C SER A 127 5.43 -7.48 0.91
N LEU A 128 4.62 -6.45 1.13
CA LEU A 128 4.75 -5.15 0.46
C LEU A 128 4.85 -4.06 1.53
N HIS A 129 5.88 -3.22 1.44
CA HIS A 129 6.11 -2.11 2.33
C HIS A 129 5.58 -0.83 1.67
N ILE A 130 4.42 -0.35 2.11
CA ILE A 130 3.76 0.84 1.56
C ILE A 130 4.18 2.07 2.34
N ARG A 131 4.69 3.08 1.63
CA ARG A 131 5.08 4.37 2.21
C ARG A 131 3.85 5.13 2.68
N VAL A 132 3.91 5.69 3.89
CA VAL A 132 2.88 6.53 4.50
C VAL A 132 3.53 7.65 5.32
N ALA A 133 2.77 8.69 5.65
CA ALA A 133 3.25 9.69 6.61
C ALA A 133 3.59 9.03 7.95
N ASP A 134 4.61 9.54 8.63
CA ASP A 134 5.04 9.09 9.95
C ASP A 134 3.92 9.13 11.00
N SER A 135 3.00 10.11 10.89
CA SER A 135 1.82 10.22 11.75
C SER A 135 0.82 9.06 11.63
N GLU A 136 0.87 8.26 10.55
CA GLU A 136 0.03 7.08 10.39
C GLU A 136 0.57 5.87 11.17
N ILE A 137 1.82 5.92 11.63
CA ILE A 137 2.42 4.86 12.43
C ILE A 137 1.96 5.01 13.89
N GLY A 138 1.28 3.98 14.40
CA GLY A 138 0.76 3.96 15.78
C GLY A 138 -0.73 4.27 15.89
N GLU A 139 -1.39 4.70 14.81
CA GLU A 139 -2.86 4.75 14.74
C GLU A 139 -3.44 3.34 14.53
N LYS A 140 -3.38 2.48 15.57
CA LYS A 140 -4.27 1.31 15.63
C LYS A 140 -5.70 1.83 15.46
N LYS A 141 -6.44 1.31 14.45
CA LYS A 141 -7.84 1.63 14.13
C LYS A 141 -8.54 2.30 15.32
N LYS A 142 -8.68 3.63 15.30
CA LYS A 142 -9.70 4.27 16.13
C LYS A 142 -11.03 3.81 15.55
N SER A 143 -11.56 2.69 16.06
CA SER A 143 -12.97 2.39 15.93
C SER A 143 -13.68 3.65 16.39
N LYS A 144 -14.38 4.34 15.47
CA LYS A 144 -15.26 5.43 15.83
C LYS A 144 -16.23 4.86 16.87
N ILE A 145 -16.04 5.20 18.14
CA ILE A 145 -17.06 4.99 19.15
C ILE A 145 -18.20 5.89 18.70
N VAL A 146 -19.21 5.29 18.08
CA VAL A 146 -20.48 5.97 17.87
C VAL A 146 -21.11 6.05 19.24
N VAL A 147 -20.96 7.20 19.89
CA VAL A 147 -21.77 7.54 21.07
C VAL A 147 -23.16 7.83 20.52
N ILE A 148 -24.08 6.89 20.68
CA ILE A 148 -25.50 7.16 20.55
C ILE A 148 -25.92 7.82 21.86
N ILE A 149 -26.27 9.10 21.80
CA ILE A 149 -27.00 9.81 22.87
C ILE A 149 -28.48 9.72 22.53
#